data_AF-A0A9P6YQI6-F1
#
_entry.id   AF-A0A9P6YQI6-F1
#
_cell.length_a   1.000
_cell.length_b   1.000
_cell.length_c   1.000
_cell.angle_alpha   90.00
_cell.angle_beta   90.00
_cell.angle_gamma   90.00
#
_symmetry.space_group_name_H-M   'P 1'
#
loop_
_entity.id
_entity.type
_entity.pdbx_description
1 polymer ?
#
loop_
_entity_poly.entity_id
_entity_poly.type
_entity_poly.pdbx_seq_one_letter_code
_entity_poly.pdbx_strand_id
1 'polypeptide(L)'
;MIVIETNSCPSGQKSMPLLSETGEHNEQGGYRVVIESAFQHQLSKADPQLGGLAVICDKNMMESTGYAAVLADVAKEHVWHVEWHADDPDPDAKWVDKVLYIRDKEKNWHPIRACFRYVTQKPWNRFPLKTRTIVMNQIISCLAGGRNKMMASRAYDFYNSEIVDTGLSIKTPETINNVTLGEIPLWIRSMGGHAVLKVPYSNAGQGVYTITNKNELNDFLSQDHHYDKFIVQSLVGNASWSSATRTGKFFHVGTIPNKKSNTFVSDLRMMVAGSEDGFKPVCIYGRKARLPLLGELREDDDTWDMLGTNLSIKLPDGSWTTDTSRLILMDRKDFNQLGLGIDDLIDAYIQTVLAVIAIDRMAARLMADGNFDYQLFQSLNPDNALMDEIKEANEDF
;
A
#
# COMPACT_ATOMS: atom_id res chain seq x y z
N MET A 1 16.71 7.58 2.19
CA MET A 1 15.27 7.25 2.10
C MET A 1 14.87 6.28 3.21
N ILE A 2 13.62 6.38 3.67
CA ILE A 2 13.00 5.48 4.66
C ILE A 2 11.66 4.97 4.13
N VAL A 3 11.29 3.74 4.49
CA VAL A 3 10.03 3.11 4.10
C VAL A 3 8.94 3.47 5.11
N ILE A 4 7.87 4.13 4.63
CA ILE A 4 6.71 4.51 5.46
C ILE A 4 5.59 3.47 5.37
N GLU A 5 5.41 2.88 4.18
CA GLU A 5 4.45 1.81 3.90
C GLU A 5 4.84 1.08 2.60
N THR A 6 4.43 -0.19 2.48
CA THR A 6 4.45 -0.93 1.21
C THR A 6 3.02 -1.29 0.83
N ASN A 7 2.68 -1.19 -0.46
CA ASN A 7 1.35 -1.48 -0.98
C ASN A 7 1.42 -2.61 -2.01
N SER A 8 0.55 -3.62 -1.87
CA SER A 8 0.51 -4.77 -2.78
C SER A 8 -0.32 -4.55 -4.06
N CYS A 9 -1.01 -3.42 -4.24
CA CYS A 9 -1.69 -3.13 -5.51
C CYS A 9 -0.85 -2.14 -6.33
N PRO A 10 -0.60 -2.43 -7.61
CA PRO A 10 0.27 -1.63 -8.46
C PRO A 10 -0.48 -0.37 -8.94
N SER A 11 -0.58 0.65 -8.09
CA SER A 11 -1.18 1.95 -8.44
C SER A 11 -0.11 2.97 -8.80
N GLY A 12 -0.38 3.82 -9.81
CA GLY A 12 0.48 4.95 -10.16
C GLY A 12 0.77 5.10 -11.64
N GLN A 13 0.44 4.10 -12.46
CA GLN A 13 0.72 4.08 -13.89
C GLN A 13 0.02 5.23 -14.63
N LYS A 14 -1.19 5.62 -14.21
CA LYS A 14 -1.87 6.81 -14.76
C LYS A 14 -1.12 8.12 -14.52
N SER A 15 -0.14 8.11 -13.62
CA SER A 15 0.67 9.25 -13.19
C SER A 15 2.13 9.09 -13.58
N MET A 16 2.48 8.08 -14.37
CA MET A 16 3.83 7.90 -14.89
C MET A 16 3.89 8.41 -16.34
N PRO A 17 4.76 9.37 -16.66
CA PRO A 17 5.03 9.73 -18.05
C PRO A 17 5.55 8.53 -18.84
N LEU A 18 5.24 8.47 -20.13
CA LEU A 18 5.79 7.44 -21.01
C LEU A 18 7.30 7.63 -21.15
N LEU A 19 8.05 6.53 -21.11
CA LEU A 19 9.52 6.55 -21.16
C LEU A 19 10.07 6.80 -22.58
N SER A 20 9.29 6.45 -23.59
CA SER A 20 9.56 6.73 -25.00
C SER A 20 8.34 7.44 -25.61
N GLU A 21 8.44 7.90 -26.85
CA GLU A 21 7.29 8.30 -27.67
C GLU A 21 7.18 7.42 -28.93
N THR A 22 8.20 6.62 -29.24
CA THR A 22 8.38 5.94 -30.52
C THR A 22 8.46 4.42 -30.42
N GLY A 23 8.43 3.88 -29.19
CA GLY A 23 8.45 2.43 -28.98
C GLY A 23 7.13 1.76 -29.36
N GLU A 24 7.21 0.54 -29.87
CA GLU A 24 6.03 -0.30 -30.06
C GLU A 24 5.34 -0.51 -28.70
N HIS A 25 4.01 -0.34 -28.66
CA HIS A 25 3.19 -0.44 -27.43
C HIS A 25 3.54 0.53 -26.30
N ASN A 26 4.32 1.56 -26.58
CA ASN A 26 4.74 2.53 -25.57
C ASN A 26 3.56 3.26 -24.90
N GLU A 27 2.41 3.40 -25.57
CA GLU A 27 1.16 3.93 -24.99
C GLU A 27 0.64 3.12 -23.79
N GLN A 28 1.01 1.84 -23.68
CA GLN A 28 0.63 0.98 -22.55
C GLN A 28 1.52 1.21 -21.32
N GLY A 29 2.66 1.90 -21.48
CA GLY A 29 3.55 2.30 -20.39
C GLY A 29 3.86 1.20 -19.38
N GLY A 30 3.90 1.56 -18.11
CA GLY A 30 4.21 0.60 -17.04
C GLY A 30 3.09 -0.41 -16.75
N TYR A 31 1.87 -0.23 -17.27
CA TYR A 31 0.83 -1.28 -17.18
C TYR A 31 1.32 -2.58 -17.83
N ARG A 32 1.92 -2.48 -19.03
CA ARG A 32 2.44 -3.65 -19.75
C ARG A 32 3.60 -4.30 -19.01
N VAL A 33 4.51 -3.49 -18.47
CA VAL A 33 5.64 -3.98 -17.68
C VAL A 33 5.18 -4.83 -16.50
N VAL A 34 4.13 -4.40 -15.78
CA VAL A 34 3.54 -5.16 -14.67
C VAL A 34 2.94 -6.47 -15.15
N ILE A 35 2.15 -6.45 -16.22
CA ILE A 35 1.50 -7.64 -16.76
C ILE A 35 2.54 -8.66 -17.23
N GLU A 36 3.50 -8.25 -18.06
CA GLU A 36 4.51 -9.14 -18.62
C GLU A 36 5.50 -9.65 -17.55
N SER A 37 5.95 -8.79 -16.64
CA SER A 37 6.97 -9.17 -15.66
C SER A 37 6.38 -9.98 -14.50
N ALA A 38 5.26 -9.53 -13.92
CA ALA A 38 4.76 -10.08 -12.66
C ALA A 38 3.58 -11.05 -12.85
N PHE A 39 2.77 -10.92 -13.91
CA PHE A 39 1.56 -11.73 -14.07
C PHE A 39 1.64 -12.81 -15.14
N GLN A 40 2.29 -12.56 -16.27
CA GLN A 40 2.29 -13.44 -17.44
C GLN A 40 2.76 -14.86 -17.11
N HIS A 41 3.84 -14.98 -16.32
CA HIS A 41 4.30 -16.28 -15.85
C HIS A 41 3.28 -16.99 -14.96
N GLN A 42 2.62 -16.28 -14.04
CA GLN A 42 1.56 -16.85 -13.21
C GLN A 42 0.35 -17.27 -14.05
N LEU A 43 -0.03 -16.45 -15.02
CA LEU A 43 -1.11 -16.72 -15.97
C LEU A 43 -0.84 -17.99 -16.79
N SER A 44 0.41 -18.24 -17.19
CA SER A 44 0.78 -19.46 -17.92
C SER A 44 0.58 -20.76 -17.12
N LYS A 45 0.47 -20.66 -15.79
CA LYS A 45 0.19 -21.77 -14.87
C LYS A 45 -1.30 -21.95 -14.57
N ALA A 46 -2.17 -21.04 -15.02
CA ALA A 46 -3.60 -21.14 -14.79
C ALA A 46 -4.21 -22.28 -15.61
N ASP A 47 -5.11 -23.06 -15.00
CA ASP A 47 -5.83 -24.14 -15.69
C ASP A 47 -6.80 -23.54 -16.73
N PRO A 48 -6.61 -23.78 -18.04
CA PRO A 48 -7.48 -23.25 -19.09
C PRO A 48 -8.94 -23.70 -18.96
N GLN A 49 -9.20 -24.83 -18.30
CA GLN A 49 -10.55 -25.35 -18.09
C GLN A 49 -11.35 -24.52 -17.07
N LEU A 50 -10.68 -23.67 -16.29
CA LEU A 50 -11.30 -22.78 -15.30
C LEU A 50 -11.81 -21.46 -15.91
N GLY A 51 -11.86 -21.34 -17.23
CA GLY A 51 -12.56 -20.26 -17.91
C GLY A 51 -11.71 -19.03 -18.24
N GLY A 52 -12.30 -17.83 -18.12
CA GLY A 52 -11.77 -16.58 -18.68
C GLY A 52 -10.78 -15.84 -17.79
N LEU A 53 -10.48 -14.60 -18.18
CA LEU A 53 -9.62 -13.67 -17.44
C LEU A 53 -10.43 -12.53 -16.87
N ALA A 54 -9.98 -11.97 -15.74
CA ALA A 54 -10.64 -10.84 -15.14
C ALA A 54 -9.68 -9.82 -14.52
N VAL A 55 -10.13 -8.57 -14.47
CA VAL A 55 -9.67 -7.54 -13.54
C VAL A 55 -10.82 -7.21 -12.59
N ILE A 56 -10.58 -7.34 -11.29
CA ILE A 56 -11.57 -6.94 -10.27
C ILE A 56 -11.05 -5.70 -9.53
N CYS A 57 -11.89 -4.70 -9.36
CA CYS A 57 -11.56 -3.49 -8.62
C CYS A 57 -12.66 -3.07 -7.64
N ASP A 58 -12.30 -2.22 -6.68
CA ASP A 58 -13.25 -1.57 -5.76
C ASP A 58 -13.22 -0.04 -5.86
N LYS A 59 -12.34 0.50 -6.70
CA LYS A 59 -12.19 1.93 -7.02
C LYS A 59 -11.18 2.13 -8.14
N ASN A 60 -10.89 3.41 -8.46
CA ASN A 60 -9.85 3.82 -9.41
C ASN A 60 -10.05 3.22 -10.81
N MET A 61 -11.23 3.44 -11.38
CA MET A 61 -11.63 2.91 -12.69
C MET A 61 -10.54 3.08 -13.76
N MET A 62 -9.98 4.28 -13.89
CA MET A 62 -8.90 4.62 -14.82
C MET A 62 -7.68 3.68 -14.75
N GLU A 63 -7.25 3.29 -13.54
CA GLU A 63 -6.12 2.36 -13.38
C GLU A 63 -6.53 0.93 -13.71
N SER A 64 -7.67 0.49 -13.17
CA SER A 64 -8.13 -0.89 -13.35
C SER A 64 -8.50 -1.21 -14.81
N THR A 65 -9.06 -0.26 -15.56
CA THR A 65 -9.36 -0.45 -16.98
C THR A 65 -8.09 -0.42 -17.82
N GLY A 66 -7.08 0.36 -17.44
CA GLY A 66 -5.74 0.31 -18.04
C GLY A 66 -5.13 -1.08 -17.95
N TYR A 67 -5.16 -1.70 -16.75
CA TYR A 67 -4.73 -3.09 -16.58
C TYR A 67 -5.57 -4.08 -17.38
N ALA A 68 -6.90 -3.89 -17.45
CA ALA A 68 -7.78 -4.79 -18.21
C ALA A 68 -7.48 -4.75 -19.72
N ALA A 69 -7.33 -3.55 -20.28
CA ALA A 69 -7.02 -3.35 -21.69
C ALA A 69 -5.66 -3.96 -22.06
N VAL A 70 -4.64 -3.74 -21.23
CA VAL A 70 -3.30 -4.28 -21.47
C VAL A 70 -3.25 -5.79 -21.26
N LEU A 71 -3.94 -6.33 -20.25
CA LEU A 71 -4.05 -7.78 -20.08
C LEU A 71 -4.73 -8.43 -21.28
N ALA A 72 -5.79 -7.83 -21.82
CA ALA A 72 -6.47 -8.33 -23.02
C ALA A 72 -5.54 -8.31 -24.24
N ASP A 73 -4.74 -7.25 -24.41
CA ASP A 73 -3.78 -7.15 -25.51
C ASP A 73 -2.62 -8.15 -25.38
N VAL A 74 -2.09 -8.36 -24.17
CA VAL A 74 -1.00 -9.32 -23.94
C VAL A 74 -1.49 -10.77 -24.05
N ALA A 75 -2.66 -11.08 -23.50
CA ALA A 75 -3.22 -12.44 -23.53
C ALA A 75 -3.91 -12.78 -24.86
N LYS A 76 -4.25 -11.77 -25.68
CA LYS A 76 -5.06 -11.91 -26.90
C LYS A 76 -6.41 -12.60 -26.64
N GLU A 77 -7.00 -12.30 -25.50
CA GLU A 77 -8.26 -12.87 -25.02
C GLU A 77 -9.16 -11.79 -24.39
N HIS A 78 -10.45 -12.08 -24.27
CA HIS A 78 -11.36 -11.22 -23.55
C HIS A 78 -11.02 -11.20 -22.04
N VAL A 79 -11.07 -10.01 -21.45
CA VAL A 79 -10.87 -9.79 -20.02
C VAL A 79 -12.12 -9.12 -19.46
N TRP A 80 -12.76 -9.78 -18.50
CA TRP A 80 -13.86 -9.21 -17.73
C TRP A 80 -13.32 -8.10 -16.83
N HIS A 81 -14.01 -6.97 -16.77
CA HIS A 81 -13.71 -5.90 -15.83
C HIS A 81 -14.92 -5.70 -14.91
N VAL A 82 -14.74 -5.91 -13.62
CA VAL A 82 -15.85 -5.99 -12.65
C VAL A 82 -15.52 -5.19 -11.40
N GLU A 83 -16.48 -4.37 -10.98
CA GLU A 83 -16.45 -3.73 -9.66
C GLU A 83 -16.99 -4.70 -8.61
N TRP A 84 -16.28 -4.79 -7.49
CA TRP A 84 -16.73 -5.53 -6.31
C TRP A 84 -16.50 -4.64 -5.10
N HIS A 85 -17.57 -4.12 -4.52
CA HIS A 85 -17.56 -3.36 -3.27
C HIS A 85 -17.84 -4.28 -2.08
N ALA A 86 -17.43 -3.91 -0.86
CA ALA A 86 -17.58 -4.78 0.31
C ALA A 86 -19.02 -4.87 0.81
N ASP A 87 -19.80 -3.81 0.59
CA ASP A 87 -21.17 -3.59 1.01
C ASP A 87 -22.20 -3.84 -0.10
N ASP A 88 -21.76 -4.36 -1.25
CA ASP A 88 -22.64 -4.73 -2.36
C ASP A 88 -23.47 -5.98 -1.99
N PRO A 89 -24.81 -5.88 -1.88
CA PRO A 89 -25.65 -7.02 -1.53
C PRO A 89 -25.87 -8.00 -2.69
N ASP A 90 -25.57 -7.61 -3.94
CA ASP A 90 -25.74 -8.45 -5.13
C ASP A 90 -24.56 -8.28 -6.11
N PRO A 91 -23.32 -8.62 -5.69
CA PRO A 91 -22.14 -8.38 -6.49
C PRO A 91 -22.12 -9.25 -7.75
N ASP A 92 -21.56 -8.71 -8.83
CA ASP A 92 -21.33 -9.42 -10.09
C ASP A 92 -20.10 -10.35 -10.04
N ALA A 93 -19.61 -10.69 -8.83
CA ALA A 93 -18.51 -11.60 -8.58
C ALA A 93 -18.79 -12.48 -7.36
N LYS A 94 -18.39 -13.75 -7.43
CA LYS A 94 -18.49 -14.69 -6.31
C LYS A 94 -17.43 -15.80 -6.39
N TRP A 95 -17.19 -16.47 -5.27
CA TRP A 95 -16.38 -17.69 -5.23
C TRP A 95 -17.30 -18.92 -5.14
N VAL A 96 -16.96 -19.95 -5.91
CA VAL A 96 -17.58 -21.29 -5.82
C VAL A 96 -16.46 -22.31 -5.95
N ASP A 97 -16.30 -23.21 -4.98
CA ASP A 97 -15.25 -24.23 -4.95
C ASP A 97 -13.84 -23.67 -5.25
N LYS A 98 -13.54 -22.51 -4.65
CA LYS A 98 -12.27 -21.77 -4.81
C LYS A 98 -12.00 -21.27 -6.24
N VAL A 99 -13.00 -21.27 -7.11
CA VAL A 99 -12.98 -20.67 -8.45
C VAL A 99 -13.80 -19.38 -8.44
N LEU A 100 -13.25 -18.32 -9.01
CA LEU A 100 -13.94 -17.05 -9.17
C LEU A 100 -14.93 -17.14 -10.33
N TYR A 101 -16.14 -16.65 -10.12
CA TYR A 101 -17.16 -16.49 -11.16
C TYR A 101 -17.57 -15.03 -11.31
N ILE A 102 -17.78 -14.61 -12.54
CA ILE A 102 -18.25 -13.27 -12.90
C ILE A 102 -19.61 -13.35 -13.57
N ARG A 103 -20.52 -12.43 -13.21
CA ARG A 103 -21.85 -12.32 -13.79
C ARG A 103 -21.85 -11.32 -14.93
N ASP A 104 -22.37 -11.73 -16.09
CA ASP A 104 -22.56 -10.83 -17.21
C ASP A 104 -23.89 -10.04 -17.13
N LYS A 105 -24.13 -9.19 -18.13
CA LYS A 105 -25.37 -8.40 -18.24
C LYS A 105 -26.63 -9.25 -18.41
N GLU A 106 -26.49 -10.46 -18.92
CA GLU A 106 -27.57 -11.44 -19.10
C GLU A 106 -27.78 -12.32 -17.85
N LYS A 107 -27.04 -12.03 -16.78
CA LYS A 107 -27.06 -12.75 -15.49
C LYS A 107 -26.51 -14.19 -15.57
N ASN A 108 -25.72 -14.50 -16.60
CA ASN A 108 -24.97 -15.75 -16.68
C ASN A 108 -23.66 -15.65 -15.90
N TRP A 109 -23.25 -16.75 -15.26
CA TRP A 109 -22.02 -16.83 -14.48
C TRP A 109 -20.90 -17.51 -15.28
N HIS A 110 -19.77 -16.83 -15.40
CA HIS A 110 -18.60 -17.27 -16.16
C HIS A 110 -17.44 -17.58 -15.20
N PRO A 111 -16.85 -18.78 -15.26
CA PRO A 111 -15.68 -19.12 -14.44
C PRO A 111 -14.44 -18.35 -14.92
N ILE A 112 -13.54 -18.04 -13.99
CA ILE A 112 -12.32 -17.26 -14.22
C ILE A 112 -11.09 -18.06 -13.78
N ARG A 113 -10.18 -18.34 -14.71
CA ARG A 113 -8.94 -19.08 -14.43
C ARG A 113 -7.85 -18.21 -13.81
N ALA A 114 -7.84 -16.92 -14.15
CA ALA A 114 -6.88 -15.97 -13.61
C ALA A 114 -7.47 -14.56 -13.46
N CYS A 115 -7.16 -13.91 -12.35
CA CYS A 115 -7.67 -12.60 -11.99
C CYS A 115 -6.53 -11.65 -11.59
N PHE A 116 -6.50 -10.48 -12.19
CA PHE A 116 -5.73 -9.35 -11.70
C PHE A 116 -6.54 -8.61 -10.64
N ARG A 117 -6.11 -8.67 -9.38
CA ARG A 117 -6.82 -8.05 -8.27
C ARG A 117 -6.37 -6.61 -8.05
N TYR A 118 -7.27 -5.67 -8.32
CA TYR A 118 -7.17 -4.25 -7.96
C TYR A 118 -8.15 -3.88 -6.84
N VAL A 119 -8.47 -4.83 -5.95
CA VAL A 119 -9.30 -4.59 -4.76
C VAL A 119 -8.41 -4.10 -3.62
N THR A 120 -8.71 -2.90 -3.10
CA THR A 120 -7.81 -2.16 -2.22
C THR A 120 -8.26 -2.05 -0.77
N GLN A 121 -9.56 -2.11 -0.51
CA GLN A 121 -10.16 -1.94 0.80
C GLN A 121 -10.51 -3.31 1.38
N LYS A 122 -9.88 -3.72 2.49
CA LYS A 122 -10.12 -5.01 3.16
C LYS A 122 -10.28 -6.22 2.21
N PRO A 123 -9.40 -6.44 1.22
CA PRO A 123 -9.64 -7.47 0.19
C PRO A 123 -9.72 -8.90 0.74
N TRP A 124 -9.19 -9.15 1.95
CA TRP A 124 -9.24 -10.44 2.64
C TRP A 124 -10.65 -10.89 3.05
N ASN A 125 -11.63 -9.99 3.05
CA ASN A 125 -13.02 -10.34 3.37
C ASN A 125 -13.82 -10.86 2.16
N ARG A 126 -13.23 -10.79 0.96
CA ARG A 126 -13.87 -11.23 -0.30
C ARG A 126 -13.05 -12.21 -1.10
N PHE A 127 -11.73 -12.22 -0.91
CA PHE A 127 -10.83 -13.12 -1.60
C PHE A 127 -10.29 -14.16 -0.61
N PRO A 128 -10.51 -15.46 -0.88
CA PRO A 128 -9.91 -16.53 -0.10
C PRO A 128 -8.38 -16.47 -0.14
N LEU A 129 -7.75 -17.00 0.91
CA LEU A 129 -6.30 -17.23 0.96
C LEU A 129 -5.85 -18.31 0.00
N LYS A 130 -6.76 -19.24 -0.32
CA LYS A 130 -6.51 -20.35 -1.25
C LYS A 130 -7.53 -20.34 -2.37
N THR A 131 -7.04 -20.22 -3.59
CA THR A 131 -7.85 -20.16 -4.79
C THR A 131 -7.31 -21.13 -5.83
N ARG A 132 -8.22 -21.71 -6.63
CA ARG A 132 -7.87 -22.41 -7.87
C ARG A 132 -7.66 -21.43 -9.01
N THR A 133 -8.43 -20.34 -9.02
CA THR A 133 -8.15 -19.16 -9.85
C THR A 133 -6.80 -18.57 -9.44
N ILE A 134 -5.91 -18.33 -10.39
CA ILE A 134 -4.65 -17.62 -10.13
C ILE A 134 -4.97 -16.15 -9.87
N VAL A 135 -4.59 -15.63 -8.69
CA VAL A 135 -4.82 -14.23 -8.33
C VAL A 135 -3.49 -13.48 -8.29
N MET A 136 -3.34 -12.46 -9.14
CA MET A 136 -2.17 -11.59 -9.09
C MET A 136 -2.15 -10.82 -7.77
N ASN A 137 -1.00 -10.87 -7.08
CA ASN A 137 -0.82 -10.37 -5.73
C ASN A 137 -1.88 -10.97 -4.79
N GLN A 138 -1.68 -12.24 -4.43
CA GLN A 138 -2.56 -13.00 -3.56
C GLN A 138 -2.81 -12.30 -2.20
N ILE A 139 -3.89 -12.66 -1.51
CA ILE A 139 -4.27 -12.06 -0.22
C ILE A 139 -3.19 -12.22 0.84
N ILE A 140 -2.43 -13.31 0.79
CA ILE A 140 -1.29 -13.49 1.70
C ILE A 140 -0.29 -12.34 1.62
N SER A 141 -0.03 -11.77 0.44
CA SER A 141 0.88 -10.62 0.30
C SER A 141 0.32 -9.34 0.97
N CYS A 142 -1.00 -9.18 1.02
CA CYS A 142 -1.64 -8.12 1.80
C CYS A 142 -1.43 -8.32 3.29
N LEU A 143 -1.76 -9.52 3.79
CA LEU A 143 -1.71 -9.84 5.21
C LEU A 143 -0.28 -9.84 5.75
N ALA A 144 0.69 -10.32 4.97
CA ALA A 144 2.11 -10.39 5.34
C ALA A 144 2.82 -9.02 5.43
N GLY A 145 2.18 -7.95 4.95
CA GLY A 145 2.70 -6.59 5.12
C GLY A 145 2.32 -5.62 4.02
N GLY A 146 1.91 -6.11 2.83
CA GLY A 146 1.59 -5.26 1.69
C GLY A 146 0.30 -4.44 1.83
N ARG A 147 -0.53 -4.71 2.84
CA ARG A 147 -1.66 -3.85 3.26
C ARG A 147 -1.89 -3.89 4.78
N ASN A 148 -0.94 -4.45 5.52
CA ASN A 148 -1.01 -4.66 6.95
C ASN A 148 0.25 -4.08 7.58
N LYS A 149 0.16 -2.84 8.06
CA LYS A 149 1.32 -2.08 8.55
C LYS A 149 2.02 -2.78 9.72
N MET A 150 1.25 -3.52 10.53
CA MET A 150 1.76 -4.23 11.69
C MET A 150 2.63 -5.42 11.25
N MET A 151 2.15 -6.18 10.28
CA MET A 151 2.92 -7.28 9.72
C MET A 151 4.12 -6.80 8.89
N ALA A 152 3.99 -5.67 8.20
CA ALA A 152 5.11 -5.06 7.48
C ALA A 152 6.28 -4.75 8.41
N SER A 153 6.03 -4.11 9.57
CA SER A 153 7.08 -3.84 10.57
C SER A 153 7.81 -5.12 10.97
N ARG A 154 7.09 -6.20 11.27
CA ARG A 154 7.69 -7.49 11.67
C ARG A 154 8.45 -8.15 10.53
N ALA A 155 7.91 -8.09 9.31
CA ALA A 155 8.56 -8.60 8.12
C ALA A 155 9.92 -7.92 7.90
N TYR A 156 9.96 -6.59 8.04
CA TYR A 156 11.18 -5.81 7.90
C TYR A 156 12.21 -6.16 8.99
N ASP A 157 11.78 -6.28 10.26
CA ASP A 157 12.68 -6.61 11.37
C ASP A 157 13.30 -8.01 11.21
N PHE A 158 12.49 -9.00 10.84
CA PHE A 158 12.98 -10.34 10.57
C PHE A 158 13.95 -10.36 9.40
N TYR A 159 13.61 -9.71 8.29
CA TYR A 159 14.50 -9.71 7.13
C TYR A 159 15.80 -8.93 7.38
N ASN A 160 15.74 -7.78 8.08
CA ASN A 160 16.92 -7.05 8.52
C ASN A 160 17.86 -7.91 9.37
N SER A 161 17.30 -8.73 10.26
CA SER A 161 18.08 -9.68 11.08
C SER A 161 18.74 -10.75 10.21
N GLU A 162 18.07 -11.22 9.16
CA GLU A 162 18.58 -12.22 8.22
C GLU A 162 19.70 -11.68 7.30
N ILE A 163 19.74 -10.37 7.03
CA ILE A 163 20.70 -9.75 6.10
C ILE A 163 21.75 -8.85 6.77
N VAL A 164 21.85 -8.90 8.10
CA VAL A 164 22.70 -7.97 8.90
C VAL A 164 24.15 -7.90 8.40
N ASP A 165 24.72 -9.01 7.95
CA ASP A 165 26.11 -9.10 7.50
C ASP A 165 26.35 -8.50 6.09
N THR A 166 25.29 -8.15 5.37
CA THR A 166 25.40 -7.57 4.01
C THR A 166 25.67 -6.07 4.01
N GLY A 167 25.47 -5.39 5.15
CA GLY A 167 25.47 -3.92 5.24
C GLY A 167 24.21 -3.26 4.67
N LEU A 168 23.27 -4.02 4.10
CA LEU A 168 21.96 -3.53 3.68
C LEU A 168 20.96 -3.62 4.84
N SER A 169 20.01 -2.69 4.86
CA SER A 169 18.88 -2.72 5.79
C SER A 169 17.69 -1.94 5.24
N ILE A 170 16.50 -2.37 5.61
CA ILE A 170 15.27 -1.60 5.47
C ILE A 170 15.24 -0.58 6.58
N LYS A 171 15.21 0.70 6.21
CA LYS A 171 15.16 1.84 7.13
C LYS A 171 13.71 2.25 7.32
N THR A 172 13.18 2.11 8.53
CA THR A 172 11.84 2.55 8.91
C THR A 172 11.88 3.44 10.15
N PRO A 173 10.88 4.30 10.36
CA PRO A 173 10.70 4.95 11.66
C PRO A 173 10.44 3.91 12.75
N GLU A 174 10.86 4.19 13.99
CA GLU A 174 10.60 3.31 15.14
C GLU A 174 9.10 3.07 15.28
N THR A 175 8.70 1.80 15.36
CA THR A 175 7.30 1.39 15.27
C THR A 175 6.97 0.43 16.41
N ILE A 176 6.03 0.82 17.27
CA ILE A 176 5.50 -0.01 18.35
C ILE A 176 4.21 -0.65 17.87
N ASN A 177 4.20 -1.98 17.82
CA ASN A 177 3.08 -2.79 17.34
C ASN A 177 2.17 -3.25 18.50
N ASN A 178 0.98 -3.74 18.15
CA ASN A 178 0.01 -4.36 19.07
C ASN A 178 -0.49 -3.45 20.21
N VAL A 179 -0.45 -2.13 20.02
CA VAL A 179 -0.80 -1.17 21.07
C VAL A 179 -2.32 -1.10 21.22
N THR A 180 -2.81 -1.22 22.46
CA THR A 180 -4.22 -1.00 22.79
C THR A 180 -4.51 0.48 23.03
N LEU A 181 -5.77 0.90 22.90
CA LEU A 181 -6.17 2.31 23.07
C LEU A 181 -5.68 2.93 24.39
N GLY A 182 -5.73 2.17 25.49
CA GLY A 182 -5.28 2.63 26.81
C GLY A 182 -3.76 2.78 26.97
N GLU A 183 -2.97 2.12 26.13
CA GLU A 183 -1.50 2.19 26.16
C GLU A 183 -0.94 3.35 25.33
N ILE A 184 -1.72 3.87 24.37
CA ILE A 184 -1.29 4.92 23.44
C ILE A 184 -0.65 6.13 24.16
N PRO A 185 -1.24 6.72 25.22
CA PRO A 185 -0.65 7.87 25.89
C PRO A 185 0.72 7.59 26.52
N LEU A 186 0.99 6.35 26.93
CA LEU A 186 2.28 5.96 27.50
C LEU A 186 3.37 5.97 26.42
N TRP A 187 3.08 5.38 25.26
CA TRP A 187 4.02 5.32 24.15
C TRP A 187 4.33 6.69 23.56
N ILE A 188 3.32 7.55 23.40
CA ILE A 188 3.53 8.93 22.92
C ILE A 188 4.45 9.70 23.87
N ARG A 189 4.26 9.57 25.19
CA ARG A 189 5.17 10.19 26.18
C ARG A 189 6.59 9.64 26.05
N SER A 190 6.75 8.34 25.83
CA SER A 190 8.08 7.73 25.66
C SER A 190 8.83 8.23 24.42
N MET A 191 8.10 8.67 23.38
CA MET A 191 8.65 9.22 22.13
C MET A 191 8.91 10.74 22.18
N GLY A 192 8.76 11.37 23.36
CA GLY A 192 8.95 12.81 23.54
C GLY A 192 7.70 13.65 23.27
N GLY A 193 6.51 13.04 23.28
CA GLY A 193 5.23 13.74 23.19
C GLY A 193 4.63 13.79 21.78
N HIS A 194 5.42 13.48 20.74
CA HIS A 194 4.93 13.43 19.35
C HIS A 194 5.01 12.02 18.79
N ALA A 195 4.01 11.62 18.01
CA ALA A 195 3.97 10.33 17.33
C ALA A 195 2.99 10.35 16.14
N VAL A 196 3.02 9.29 15.35
CA VAL A 196 1.99 8.98 14.36
C VAL A 196 1.24 7.73 14.81
N LEU A 197 -0.07 7.83 14.99
CA LEU A 197 -0.95 6.70 15.24
C LEU A 197 -1.48 6.16 13.92
N LYS A 198 -1.50 4.84 13.77
CA LYS A 198 -2.03 4.19 12.57
C LYS A 198 -2.96 3.04 12.94
N VAL A 199 -4.10 3.01 12.27
CA VAL A 199 -4.94 1.82 12.14
C VAL A 199 -4.23 0.88 11.15
N PRO A 200 -3.82 -0.33 11.54
CA PRO A 200 -2.87 -1.14 10.76
C PRO A 200 -3.35 -1.53 9.36
N TYR A 201 -4.66 -1.72 9.21
CA TYR A 201 -5.29 -2.32 8.01
C TYR A 201 -5.92 -1.29 7.06
N SER A 202 -6.03 -0.03 7.50
CA SER A 202 -6.58 1.06 6.71
C SER A 202 -5.63 1.48 5.58
N ASN A 203 -6.17 2.01 4.48
CA ASN A 203 -5.41 2.35 3.27
C ASN A 203 -5.74 3.76 2.75
N ALA A 204 -4.94 4.24 1.80
CA ALA A 204 -5.13 5.54 1.14
C ALA A 204 -5.14 6.75 2.10
N GLY A 205 -4.32 6.70 3.16
CA GLY A 205 -4.22 7.78 4.14
C GLY A 205 -5.32 7.81 5.19
N GLN A 206 -6.30 6.91 5.10
CA GLN A 206 -7.31 6.75 6.13
C GLN A 206 -6.69 6.02 7.33
N GLY A 207 -7.09 6.40 8.54
CA GLY A 207 -6.59 5.80 9.77
C GLY A 207 -5.13 6.12 10.07
N VAL A 208 -4.64 7.30 9.66
CA VAL A 208 -3.33 7.83 10.05
C VAL A 208 -3.55 9.16 10.74
N TYR A 209 -3.00 9.32 11.94
CA TYR A 209 -3.21 10.50 12.78
C TYR A 209 -1.85 10.98 13.28
N THR A 210 -1.55 12.25 13.04
CA THR A 210 -0.40 12.93 13.61
C THR A 210 -0.79 13.43 14.99
N ILE A 211 0.00 13.07 16.00
CA ILE A 211 -0.22 13.51 17.37
C ILE A 211 0.96 14.36 17.80
N THR A 212 0.70 15.65 17.97
CA THR A 212 1.64 16.69 18.35
C THR A 212 1.13 17.53 19.51
N ASN A 213 -0.17 17.50 19.77
CA ASN A 213 -0.80 18.16 20.91
C ASN A 213 -1.84 17.25 21.59
N LYS A 214 -2.39 17.71 22.72
CA LYS A 214 -3.37 16.94 23.51
C LYS A 214 -4.74 16.85 22.83
N ASN A 215 -5.11 17.84 22.03
CA ASN A 215 -6.41 17.87 21.36
C ASN A 215 -6.47 16.76 20.31
N GLU A 216 -5.46 16.65 19.45
CA GLU A 216 -5.32 15.56 18.46
C GLU A 216 -5.38 14.17 19.13
N LEU A 217 -4.74 14.01 20.30
CA LEU A 217 -4.79 12.77 21.06
C LEU A 217 -6.20 12.48 21.60
N ASN A 218 -6.85 13.45 22.23
CA ASN A 218 -8.20 13.28 22.78
C ASN A 218 -9.23 13.00 21.68
N ASP A 219 -9.11 13.66 20.54
CA ASP A 219 -9.96 13.45 19.37
C ASP A 219 -9.80 12.04 18.82
N PHE A 220 -8.58 11.49 18.80
CA PHE A 220 -8.36 10.10 18.45
C PHE A 220 -8.95 9.12 19.48
N LEU A 221 -8.72 9.36 20.78
CA LEU A 221 -9.16 8.46 21.85
C LEU A 221 -10.69 8.42 22.01
N SER A 222 -11.40 9.46 21.58
CA SER A 222 -12.86 9.57 21.67
C SER A 222 -13.60 8.99 20.46
N GLN A 223 -12.88 8.64 19.38
CA GLN A 223 -13.47 7.98 18.22
C GLN A 223 -13.90 6.55 18.55
N ASP A 224 -14.94 6.09 17.86
CA ASP A 224 -15.32 4.68 17.85
C ASP A 224 -14.41 3.92 16.87
N HIS A 225 -13.72 2.89 17.37
CA HIS A 225 -12.71 2.14 16.63
C HIS A 225 -13.18 0.72 16.39
N HIS A 226 -13.21 0.30 15.11
CA HIS A 226 -13.55 -1.08 14.72
C HIS A 226 -12.49 -2.11 15.11
N TYR A 227 -11.22 -1.68 15.19
CA TYR A 227 -10.09 -2.56 15.52
C TYR A 227 -9.53 -2.20 16.90
N ASP A 228 -9.05 -3.20 17.62
CA ASP A 228 -8.55 -3.03 18.99
C ASP A 228 -7.03 -2.77 19.06
N LYS A 229 -6.32 -3.00 17.95
CA LYS A 229 -4.86 -2.88 17.86
C LYS A 229 -4.43 -1.75 16.94
N PHE A 230 -3.53 -0.94 17.46
CA PHE A 230 -2.95 0.21 16.79
C PHE A 230 -1.43 0.07 16.67
N ILE A 231 -0.88 0.93 15.81
CA ILE A 231 0.56 1.16 15.71
C ILE A 231 0.84 2.57 16.21
N VAL A 232 1.84 2.70 17.08
CA VAL A 232 2.44 3.98 17.46
C VAL A 232 3.81 4.06 16.80
N GLN A 233 3.96 4.97 15.85
CA GLN A 233 5.20 5.14 15.09
C GLN A 233 5.85 6.49 15.42
N SER A 234 7.17 6.55 15.48
CA SER A 234 7.92 7.79 15.64
C SER A 234 7.56 8.75 14.50
N LEU A 235 7.16 9.97 14.86
CA LEU A 235 6.83 11.02 13.91
C LEU A 235 8.10 11.52 13.22
N VAL A 236 8.04 11.53 11.89
CA VAL A 236 9.06 12.15 11.02
C VAL A 236 8.50 13.49 10.56
N GLY A 237 9.02 14.57 11.11
CA GLY A 237 8.56 15.94 10.87
C GLY A 237 9.72 16.88 10.63
N ASN A 238 9.67 18.09 11.18
CA ASN A 238 10.83 18.98 11.19
C ASN A 238 11.90 18.48 12.18
N ALA A 239 13.16 18.82 11.96
CA ALA A 239 14.26 18.52 12.89
C ALA A 239 14.00 19.04 14.31
N SER A 240 13.25 20.12 14.51
CA SER A 240 12.90 20.66 15.83
C SER A 240 11.84 19.85 16.57
N TRP A 241 10.90 19.21 15.87
CA TRP A 241 9.73 18.57 16.50
C TRP A 241 9.44 17.12 16.03
N SER A 242 10.36 16.45 15.33
CA SER A 242 10.25 14.99 15.13
C SER A 242 10.44 14.22 16.45
N SER A 243 9.94 12.99 16.55
CA SER A 243 10.06 12.16 17.75
C SER A 243 11.52 11.83 18.08
N ALA A 244 11.79 11.65 19.37
CA ALA A 244 13.07 11.13 19.83
C ALA A 244 13.01 9.59 19.89
N THR A 245 13.96 8.91 19.26
CA THR A 245 14.06 7.44 19.27
C THR A 245 15.42 7.00 19.81
N ARG A 246 15.56 5.72 20.16
CA ARG A 246 16.83 5.16 20.68
C ARG A 246 17.96 5.21 19.66
N THR A 247 17.64 5.08 18.38
CA THR A 247 18.60 4.99 17.27
C THR A 247 18.88 6.34 16.60
N GLY A 248 18.28 7.42 17.08
CA GLY A 248 18.46 8.77 16.56
C GLY A 248 17.14 9.46 16.24
N LYS A 249 17.16 10.38 15.27
CA LYS A 249 15.99 11.18 14.88
C LYS A 249 15.91 11.21 13.36
N PHE A 250 14.81 10.68 12.81
CA PHE A 250 14.45 10.94 11.42
C PHE A 250 13.68 12.25 11.32
N PHE A 251 13.97 13.03 10.30
CA PHE A 251 13.26 14.28 9.98
C PHE A 251 13.24 14.48 8.47
N HIS A 252 12.31 15.31 8.00
CA HIS A 252 12.22 15.68 6.59
C HIS A 252 13.26 16.73 6.23
N VAL A 253 13.98 16.49 5.12
CA VAL A 253 14.80 17.51 4.45
C VAL A 253 13.89 18.53 3.73
N GLY A 254 12.70 18.09 3.31
CA GLY A 254 11.72 18.89 2.59
C GLY A 254 12.06 19.07 1.11
N THR A 255 11.10 19.57 0.33
CA THR A 255 11.30 19.95 -1.07
C THR A 255 12.31 21.10 -1.22
N ILE A 256 12.80 21.33 -2.44
CA ILE A 256 13.51 22.58 -2.77
C ILE A 256 12.63 23.77 -2.35
N PRO A 257 13.18 24.77 -1.65
CA PRO A 257 12.42 25.94 -1.24
C PRO A 257 11.77 26.64 -2.43
N ASN A 258 10.50 27.01 -2.31
CA ASN A 258 9.82 27.79 -3.34
C ASN A 258 10.27 29.27 -3.29
N LYS A 259 9.69 30.13 -4.15
CA LYS A 259 10.00 31.58 -4.20
C LYS A 259 9.71 32.33 -2.89
N LYS A 260 8.95 31.75 -1.96
CA LYS A 260 8.66 32.28 -0.62
C LYS A 260 9.56 31.66 0.46
N SER A 261 10.57 30.88 0.06
CA SER A 261 11.46 30.12 0.95
C SER A 261 10.75 29.03 1.77
N ASN A 262 9.57 28.59 1.33
CA ASN A 262 8.86 27.50 1.98
C ASN A 262 9.35 26.16 1.44
N THR A 263 9.64 25.22 2.35
CA THR A 263 9.81 23.80 2.05
C THR A 263 8.54 23.03 2.44
N PHE A 264 8.34 21.88 1.84
CA PHE A 264 7.18 21.03 2.09
C PHE A 264 7.62 19.60 2.36
N VAL A 265 6.84 18.87 3.15
CA VAL A 265 6.97 17.42 3.20
C VAL A 265 6.58 16.84 1.86
N SER A 266 7.39 15.89 1.40
CA SER A 266 7.08 15.07 0.25
C SER A 266 7.31 13.60 0.56
N ASP A 267 6.59 12.74 -0.15
CA ASP A 267 6.91 11.34 -0.26
C ASP A 267 7.18 10.95 -1.71
N LEU A 268 7.73 9.75 -1.85
CA LEU A 268 8.03 9.12 -3.12
C LEU A 268 7.35 7.76 -3.16
N ARG A 269 6.53 7.55 -4.18
CA ARG A 269 5.91 6.26 -4.50
C ARG A 269 6.76 5.62 -5.57
N MET A 270 7.44 4.52 -5.23
CA MET A 270 8.20 3.72 -6.17
C MET A 270 7.55 2.34 -6.31
N MET A 271 7.29 1.95 -7.55
CA MET A 271 6.78 0.64 -7.89
C MET A 271 7.86 -0.21 -8.53
N VAL A 272 7.96 -1.46 -8.07
CA VAL A 272 8.79 -2.50 -8.69
C VAL A 272 7.93 -3.68 -9.08
N ALA A 273 8.33 -4.38 -10.13
CA ALA A 273 7.78 -5.67 -10.51
C ALA A 273 8.88 -6.74 -10.39
N GLY A 274 8.56 -7.87 -9.77
CA GLY A 274 9.46 -9.02 -9.68
C GLY A 274 9.13 -10.06 -10.76
N SER A 275 10.15 -10.71 -11.28
CA SER A 275 10.09 -11.81 -12.25
C SER A 275 11.25 -12.78 -12.01
N GLU A 276 11.33 -13.85 -12.79
CA GLU A 276 12.49 -14.76 -12.78
C GLU A 276 13.80 -14.04 -13.14
N ASP A 277 13.73 -12.93 -13.91
CA ASP A 277 14.88 -12.08 -14.25
C ASP A 277 15.25 -11.08 -13.14
N GLY A 278 14.57 -11.11 -12.00
CA GLY A 278 14.73 -10.17 -10.90
C GLY A 278 13.74 -9.01 -10.91
N PHE A 279 14.06 -7.96 -10.15
CA PHE A 279 13.22 -6.77 -9.97
C PHE A 279 13.47 -5.72 -11.05
N LYS A 280 12.39 -5.09 -11.51
CA LYS A 280 12.42 -3.95 -12.45
C LYS A 280 11.66 -2.77 -11.85
N PRO A 281 12.20 -1.54 -11.88
CA PRO A 281 11.42 -0.34 -11.55
C PRO A 281 10.36 -0.13 -12.64
N VAL A 282 9.15 0.25 -12.23
CA VAL A 282 8.01 0.39 -13.15
C VAL A 282 7.52 1.84 -13.22
N CYS A 283 7.28 2.43 -12.05
CA CYS A 283 6.67 3.74 -11.94
C CYS A 283 7.23 4.45 -10.72
N ILE A 284 7.39 5.75 -10.85
CA ILE A 284 7.80 6.62 -9.75
C ILE A 284 7.06 7.95 -9.85
N TYR A 285 6.53 8.42 -8.72
CA TYR A 285 5.93 9.75 -8.61
C TYR A 285 6.04 10.24 -7.16
N GLY A 286 6.08 11.55 -6.99
CA GLY A 286 6.07 12.19 -5.68
C GLY A 286 4.69 12.72 -5.31
N ARG A 287 4.47 12.94 -4.02
CA ARG A 287 3.33 13.71 -3.52
C ARG A 287 3.82 14.70 -2.48
N LYS A 288 3.15 15.85 -2.41
CA LYS A 288 3.51 16.94 -1.48
C LYS A 288 2.39 17.20 -0.47
N ALA A 289 2.77 17.61 0.74
CA ALA A 289 1.84 18.12 1.74
C ALA A 289 1.17 19.42 1.28
N ARG A 290 0.05 19.79 1.92
CA ARG A 290 -0.74 20.98 1.57
C ARG A 290 -0.07 22.25 2.08
N LEU A 291 0.40 22.22 3.32
CA LEU A 291 1.01 23.35 3.99
C LEU A 291 2.54 23.19 4.08
N PRO A 292 3.29 24.30 4.17
CA PRO A 292 4.73 24.27 4.40
C PRO A 292 5.12 23.54 5.68
N LEU A 293 6.31 22.92 5.69
CA LEU A 293 6.88 22.32 6.88
C LEU A 293 7.47 23.41 7.79
N LEU A 294 6.77 23.76 8.87
CA LEU A 294 7.20 24.82 9.79
C LEU A 294 8.37 24.38 10.68
N GLY A 295 9.22 25.35 11.04
CA GLY A 295 10.32 25.17 11.98
C GLY A 295 9.88 25.08 13.44
N GLU A 296 8.73 25.65 13.78
CA GLU A 296 8.13 25.61 15.12
C GLU A 296 6.63 25.37 14.96
N LEU A 297 6.06 24.59 15.88
CA LEU A 297 4.62 24.33 15.93
C LEU A 297 3.96 25.25 16.96
N ARG A 298 2.75 25.71 16.64
CA ARG A 298 1.81 26.33 17.57
C ARG A 298 0.81 25.27 18.04
N GLU A 299 0.17 25.54 19.17
CA GLU A 299 -0.76 24.59 19.81
C GLU A 299 -1.93 24.20 18.89
N ASP A 300 -2.40 25.13 18.06
CA ASP A 300 -3.55 24.97 17.16
C ASP A 300 -3.15 24.64 15.70
N ASP A 301 -1.88 24.34 15.42
CA ASP A 301 -1.45 24.02 14.06
C ASP A 301 -1.98 22.64 13.62
N ASP A 302 -2.60 22.59 12.43
CA ASP A 302 -2.97 21.33 11.78
C ASP A 302 -1.71 20.68 11.19
N THR A 303 -1.15 19.74 11.94
CA THR A 303 0.08 19.04 11.57
C THR A 303 -0.14 18.03 10.45
N TRP A 304 -1.37 17.54 10.27
CA TRP A 304 -1.69 16.63 9.18
C TRP A 304 -1.59 17.37 7.84
N ASP A 305 -2.01 18.62 7.75
CA ASP A 305 -1.88 19.38 6.52
C ASP A 305 -0.41 19.71 6.15
N MET A 306 0.50 19.65 7.12
CA MET A 306 1.95 19.84 6.91
C MET A 306 2.71 18.53 6.60
N LEU A 307 2.21 17.38 7.07
CA LEU A 307 2.88 16.07 6.95
C LEU A 307 2.20 15.12 5.97
N GLY A 308 0.88 15.22 5.86
CA GLY A 308 0.01 14.36 5.07
C GLY A 308 0.15 14.62 3.57
N THR A 309 0.71 13.65 2.86
CA THR A 309 0.91 13.68 1.40
C THR A 309 -0.25 13.03 0.63
N ASN A 310 -1.26 12.52 1.32
CA ASN A 310 -2.41 11.87 0.68
C ASN A 310 -3.20 12.86 -0.17
N LEU A 311 -3.58 12.44 -1.37
CA LEU A 311 -4.24 13.29 -2.36
C LEU A 311 -5.77 13.27 -2.22
N SER A 312 -6.33 12.27 -1.55
CA SER A 312 -7.78 12.12 -1.37
C SER A 312 -8.33 13.21 -0.46
N ILE A 313 -9.36 13.91 -0.92
CA ILE A 313 -10.12 14.92 -0.16
C ILE A 313 -11.54 14.43 -0.03
N LYS A 314 -12.06 14.38 1.20
CA LYS A 314 -13.46 14.10 1.47
C LYS A 314 -14.27 15.38 1.25
N LEU A 315 -15.30 15.31 0.42
CA LEU A 315 -16.21 16.41 0.15
C LEU A 315 -17.34 16.46 1.21
N PRO A 316 -18.03 17.61 1.38
CA PRO A 316 -19.10 17.75 2.36
C PRO A 316 -20.27 16.78 2.18
N ASP A 317 -20.49 16.31 0.96
CA ASP A 317 -21.52 15.31 0.61
C ASP A 317 -21.08 13.86 0.91
N GLY A 318 -19.89 13.67 1.50
CA GLY A 318 -19.33 12.36 1.81
C GLY A 318 -18.60 11.68 0.66
N SER A 319 -18.67 12.24 -0.56
CA SER A 319 -17.92 11.76 -1.72
C SER A 319 -16.43 12.14 -1.60
N TRP A 320 -15.60 11.62 -2.51
CA TRP A 320 -14.16 11.85 -2.51
C TRP A 320 -13.68 12.43 -3.83
N THR A 321 -12.77 13.40 -3.75
CA THR A 321 -12.01 13.92 -4.89
C THR A 321 -10.51 13.75 -4.68
N THR A 322 -9.70 14.05 -5.69
CA THR A 322 -8.24 13.96 -5.64
C THR A 322 -7.62 15.31 -5.94
N ASP A 323 -6.75 15.78 -5.05
CA ASP A 323 -5.96 17.00 -5.25
C ASP A 323 -4.74 16.72 -6.12
N THR A 324 -4.95 16.78 -7.44
CA THR A 324 -3.88 16.54 -8.43
C THR A 324 -2.81 17.63 -8.43
N SER A 325 -3.06 18.80 -7.85
CA SER A 325 -2.08 19.90 -7.81
C SER A 325 -0.86 19.60 -6.92
N ARG A 326 -1.00 18.61 -6.02
CA ARG A 326 0.05 18.14 -5.11
C ARG A 326 0.77 16.89 -5.59
N LEU A 327 0.36 16.34 -6.74
CA LEU A 327 1.05 15.25 -7.41
C LEU A 327 2.29 15.80 -8.12
N ILE A 328 3.43 15.14 -7.95
CA ILE A 328 4.69 15.51 -8.59
C ILE A 328 5.09 14.39 -9.54
N LEU A 329 4.91 14.62 -10.83
CA LEU A 329 5.22 13.64 -11.88
C LEU A 329 6.74 13.57 -12.11
N MET A 330 7.22 12.41 -12.58
CA MET A 330 8.61 12.25 -13.00
C MET A 330 8.86 12.89 -14.38
N ASP A 331 8.64 14.20 -14.48
CA ASP A 331 8.95 14.98 -15.66
C ASP A 331 10.09 15.99 -15.42
N ARG A 332 10.55 16.65 -16.48
CA ARG A 332 11.68 17.60 -16.42
C ARG A 332 11.39 18.86 -15.60
N LYS A 333 10.12 19.17 -15.34
CA LYS A 333 9.67 20.42 -14.73
C LYS A 333 9.41 20.25 -13.24
N ASP A 334 8.60 19.26 -12.89
CA ASP A 334 8.02 19.13 -11.56
C ASP A 334 8.87 18.26 -10.64
N PHE A 335 9.49 17.18 -11.17
CA PHE A 335 10.24 16.24 -10.32
C PHE A 335 11.44 16.88 -9.61
N ASN A 336 12.10 17.84 -10.28
CA ASN A 336 13.21 18.59 -9.71
C ASN A 336 12.84 19.36 -8.43
N GLN A 337 11.55 19.66 -8.20
CA GLN A 337 11.10 20.31 -6.97
C GLN A 337 11.35 19.44 -5.72
N LEU A 338 11.49 18.11 -5.87
CA LEU A 338 11.77 17.21 -4.75
C LEU A 338 13.21 17.34 -4.23
N GLY A 339 14.15 17.84 -5.05
CA GLY A 339 15.56 17.95 -4.67
C GLY A 339 16.28 16.60 -4.53
N LEU A 340 15.79 15.55 -5.20
CA LEU A 340 16.37 14.21 -5.15
C LEU A 340 17.41 14.02 -6.26
N GLY A 341 18.57 13.47 -5.90
CA GLY A 341 19.61 13.05 -6.82
C GLY A 341 19.45 11.59 -7.26
N ILE A 342 20.32 11.14 -8.17
CA ILE A 342 20.34 9.74 -8.62
C ILE A 342 20.60 8.76 -7.48
N ASP A 343 21.47 9.13 -6.53
CA ASP A 343 21.79 8.30 -5.36
C ASP A 343 20.56 8.10 -4.45
N ASP A 344 19.72 9.13 -4.30
CA ASP A 344 18.46 9.03 -3.56
C ASP A 344 17.46 8.09 -4.25
N LEU A 345 17.42 8.12 -5.59
CA LEU A 345 16.56 7.23 -6.38
C LEU A 345 17.05 5.78 -6.32
N ILE A 346 18.37 5.56 -6.32
CA ILE A 346 18.98 4.24 -6.11
C ILE A 346 18.65 3.73 -4.71
N ASP A 347 18.81 4.56 -3.67
CA ASP A 347 18.43 4.18 -2.30
C ASP A 347 16.93 3.89 -2.20
N ALA A 348 16.06 4.70 -2.83
CA ALA A 348 14.62 4.45 -2.89
C ALA A 348 14.30 3.08 -3.54
N TYR A 349 14.99 2.75 -4.63
CA TYR A 349 14.84 1.47 -5.30
C TYR A 349 15.27 0.30 -4.41
N ILE A 350 16.45 0.39 -3.80
CA ILE A 350 16.97 -0.63 -2.87
C ILE A 350 16.01 -0.82 -1.70
N GLN A 351 15.57 0.28 -1.06
CA GLN A 351 14.60 0.22 0.05
C GLN A 351 13.30 -0.45 -0.37
N THR A 352 12.80 -0.15 -1.57
CA THR A 352 11.57 -0.75 -2.11
C THR A 352 11.73 -2.25 -2.35
N VAL A 353 12.84 -2.66 -2.98
CA VAL A 353 13.12 -4.08 -3.25
C VAL A 353 13.28 -4.87 -1.95
N LEU A 354 14.05 -4.37 -1.00
CA LEU A 354 14.23 -5.04 0.30
C LEU A 354 12.90 -5.19 1.04
N ALA A 355 12.05 -4.15 1.05
CA ALA A 355 10.74 -4.20 1.68
C ALA A 355 9.80 -5.22 1.02
N VAL A 356 9.82 -5.33 -0.31
CA VAL A 356 9.05 -6.35 -1.03
C VAL A 356 9.55 -7.75 -0.74
N ILE A 357 10.87 -7.99 -0.72
CA ILE A 357 11.45 -9.29 -0.34
C ILE A 357 11.07 -9.69 1.08
N ALA A 358 11.12 -8.75 2.03
CA ALA A 358 10.73 -9.01 3.41
C ALA A 358 9.27 -9.48 3.52
N ILE A 359 8.36 -8.82 2.80
CA ILE A 359 6.93 -9.21 2.76
C ILE A 359 6.76 -10.57 2.10
N ASP A 360 7.48 -10.86 1.02
CA ASP A 360 7.43 -12.16 0.34
C ASP A 360 7.93 -13.29 1.25
N ARG A 361 9.04 -13.08 1.98
CA ARG A 361 9.53 -14.03 2.98
C ARG A 361 8.54 -14.24 4.12
N MET A 362 7.89 -13.18 4.60
CA MET A 362 6.82 -13.30 5.60
C MET A 362 5.62 -14.09 5.05
N ALA A 363 5.23 -13.84 3.80
CA ALA A 363 4.15 -14.59 3.15
C ALA A 363 4.50 -16.08 3.03
N ALA A 364 5.73 -16.41 2.63
CA ALA A 364 6.21 -17.78 2.57
C ALA A 364 6.22 -18.46 3.95
N ARG A 365 6.64 -17.74 5.00
CA ARG A 365 6.63 -18.23 6.39
C ARG A 365 5.22 -18.55 6.89
N LEU A 366 4.25 -17.71 6.56
CA LEU A 366 2.84 -17.92 6.90
C LEU A 366 2.17 -19.01 6.07
N MET A 367 2.82 -19.51 5.02
CA MET A 367 2.31 -20.52 4.08
C MET A 367 3.21 -21.75 3.96
N ALA A 368 4.07 -22.02 4.95
CA ALA A 368 5.19 -22.96 4.83
C ALA A 368 4.80 -24.36 4.33
N ASP A 369 3.65 -24.88 4.77
CA ASP A 369 3.13 -26.20 4.39
C ASP A 369 2.05 -26.14 3.30
N GLY A 370 2.01 -25.04 2.53
CA GLY A 370 0.95 -24.74 1.58
C GLY A 370 -0.41 -24.43 2.25
N ASN A 371 -0.48 -24.40 3.58
CA ASN A 371 -1.61 -23.97 4.39
C ASN A 371 -1.27 -22.66 5.10
N PHE A 372 -2.27 -21.80 5.29
CA PHE A 372 -2.08 -20.57 6.05
C PHE A 372 -2.01 -20.89 7.54
N ASP A 373 -0.93 -20.47 8.20
CA ASP A 373 -0.73 -20.67 9.63
C ASP A 373 -1.47 -19.59 10.43
N TYR A 374 -2.74 -19.85 10.73
CA TYR A 374 -3.59 -18.96 11.52
C TYR A 374 -3.05 -18.73 12.94
N GLN A 375 -2.41 -19.73 13.56
CA GLN A 375 -1.88 -19.61 14.92
C GLN A 375 -0.68 -18.67 14.94
N LEU A 376 0.26 -18.86 14.02
CA LEU A 376 1.40 -17.97 13.85
C LEU A 376 0.91 -16.56 13.49
N PHE A 377 0.00 -16.43 12.53
CA PHE A 377 -0.54 -15.12 12.15
C PHE A 377 -1.18 -14.40 13.34
N GLN A 378 -2.05 -15.06 14.12
CA GLN A 378 -2.69 -14.47 15.28
C GLN A 378 -1.70 -14.11 16.38
N SER A 379 -0.63 -14.90 16.58
CA SER A 379 0.44 -14.55 17.51
C SER A 379 1.19 -13.28 17.08
N LEU A 380 1.33 -13.08 15.76
CA LEU A 380 1.98 -11.92 15.18
C LEU A 380 1.04 -10.72 14.99
N ASN A 381 -0.26 -10.96 14.91
CA ASN A 381 -1.26 -9.93 14.67
C ASN A 381 -2.55 -10.23 15.45
N PRO A 382 -2.54 -10.00 16.79
CA PRO A 382 -3.60 -10.43 17.68
C PRO A 382 -4.77 -9.44 17.68
N ASP A 383 -5.51 -9.38 16.58
CA ASP A 383 -6.68 -8.52 16.38
C ASP A 383 -7.88 -9.33 15.92
N ASN A 384 -8.89 -9.48 16.79
CA ASN A 384 -10.03 -10.35 16.53
C ASN A 384 -10.90 -9.86 15.38
N ALA A 385 -11.08 -8.54 15.23
CA ALA A 385 -11.88 -7.98 14.15
C ALA A 385 -11.26 -8.30 12.78
N LEU A 386 -9.93 -8.22 12.66
CA LEU A 386 -9.24 -8.66 11.45
C LEU A 386 -9.40 -10.17 11.21
N MET A 387 -9.29 -10.99 12.27
CA MET A 387 -9.45 -12.44 12.15
C MET A 387 -10.86 -12.82 11.68
N ASP A 388 -11.88 -12.13 12.15
CA ASP A 388 -13.27 -12.35 11.74
C ASP A 388 -13.48 -11.92 10.28
N GLU A 389 -12.92 -10.80 9.85
CA GLU A 389 -12.94 -10.39 8.44
C GLU A 389 -12.23 -11.40 7.52
N ILE A 390 -11.13 -12.02 7.96
CA ILE A 390 -10.45 -13.07 7.18
C ILE A 390 -11.34 -14.31 7.06
N LYS A 391 -12.09 -14.67 8.10
CA LYS A 391 -13.00 -15.83 8.07
C LYS A 391 -14.13 -15.67 7.05
N GLU A 392 -14.60 -14.46 6.80
CA GLU A 392 -15.70 -14.18 5.86
C GLU A 392 -15.45 -14.79 4.46
N ALA A 393 -14.20 -14.82 3.99
CA ALA A 393 -13.83 -15.38 2.68
C ALA A 393 -13.15 -16.75 2.75
N ASN A 394 -13.04 -17.38 3.92
CA ASN A 394 -12.29 -18.62 4.09
C ASN A 394 -13.13 -19.63 4.87
N GLU A 395 -13.77 -20.55 4.14
CA GLU A 395 -14.58 -21.65 4.69
C GLU A 395 -13.74 -22.67 5.47
N ASP A 396 -12.43 -22.74 5.21
CA ASP A 396 -11.48 -23.71 5.79
C ASP A 396 -10.96 -23.32 7.20
N PHE A 397 -11.56 -22.33 7.87
CA PHE A 397 -11.09 -21.86 9.19
C PHE A 397 -11.35 -22.85 10.34
#